data_AF-A0A2U3RS33-F1
#
_entry.id   AF-A0A2U3RS33-F1
#
_cell.length_a   1.000
_cell.length_b   1.000
_cell.length_c   1.000
_cell.angle_alpha   90.00
_cell.angle_beta   90.00
_cell.angle_gamma   90.00
#
_symmetry.space_group_name_H-M   'P 1'
#
loop_
_entity.id
_entity.type
_entity.pdbx_description
1 polymer ?
#
loop_
_entity_poly.entity_id
_entity_poly.type
_entity_poly.pdbx_seq_one_letter_code
_entity_poly.pdbx_strand_id
1 'polypeptide(L)'
;MYLFPTFVLYLNLAGDKANISINRRSFSKISGSFITIAKRNANDPNITIIAEGAETALSLQQSGIKGNIIASAGIANLRNYSPFPGEKIIIAADNDSKNPITNNTVIKAAKTLEMKGAITCIVKPPENGDFNNLLQSC
;
A
#
# COMPACT_ATOMS: atom_id res chain seq x y z
N MET A 1 23.12 1.14 4.76
CA MET A 1 22.18 0.09 5.20
C MET A 1 22.10 -0.92 4.07
N TYR A 2 22.84 -2.03 4.18
CA TYR A 2 22.84 -3.10 3.18
C TYR A 2 21.66 -4.02 3.49
N LEU A 3 20.63 -4.01 2.63
CA LEU A 3 19.68 -5.12 2.60
C LEU A 3 20.43 -6.30 1.99
N PHE A 4 20.81 -7.28 2.80
CA PHE A 4 21.16 -8.59 2.27
C PHE A 4 19.87 -9.24 1.78
N PRO A 5 19.72 -9.55 0.49
CA PRO A 5 18.53 -10.25 0.02
C PRO A 5 18.57 -11.69 0.54
N THR A 6 17.76 -11.97 1.56
CA THR A 6 17.54 -13.34 2.03
C THR A 6 16.64 -14.04 1.02
N PHE A 7 17.23 -14.84 0.13
CA PHE A 7 16.46 -15.70 -0.77
C PHE A 7 15.93 -16.90 0.01
N VAL A 8 14.60 -17.10 -0.03
CA VAL A 8 13.95 -18.28 0.55
C VAL A 8 13.61 -19.24 -0.58
N LEU A 9 14.25 -20.41 -0.57
CA LEU A 9 13.93 -21.51 -1.47
C LEU A 9 13.13 -22.58 -0.73
N TYR A 10 11.96 -22.93 -1.24
CA TYR A 10 11.18 -24.05 -0.72
C TYR A 10 11.55 -25.30 -1.48
N LEU A 11 11.82 -26.38 -0.75
CA LEU A 11 12.11 -27.69 -1.32
C LEU A 11 11.00 -28.68 -0.95
N ASN A 12 10.68 -29.60 -1.86
CA ASN A 12 9.85 -30.76 -1.53
C ASN A 12 10.68 -31.80 -0.75
N LEU A 13 10.06 -32.90 -0.32
CA LEU A 13 10.76 -33.98 0.38
C LEU A 13 11.86 -34.65 -0.46
N ALA A 14 11.84 -34.50 -1.78
CA ALA A 14 12.85 -35.02 -2.71
C ALA A 14 14.02 -34.04 -2.95
N GLY A 15 13.96 -32.81 -2.41
CA GLY A 15 14.99 -31.80 -2.59
C GLY A 15 14.83 -30.92 -3.86
N ASP A 16 13.75 -31.07 -4.61
CA ASP A 16 13.43 -30.20 -5.75
C ASP A 16 12.73 -28.91 -5.32
N LYS A 17 12.76 -27.87 -6.16
CA LYS A 17 12.00 -26.63 -5.92
C LYS A 17 10.50 -26.96 -5.75
N ALA A 18 9.96 -26.63 -4.59
CA ALA A 18 8.58 -26.91 -4.27
C ALA A 18 7.64 -25.97 -5.04
N ASN A 19 6.64 -26.56 -5.70
CA ASN A 19 5.53 -25.81 -6.29
C ASN A 19 4.48 -25.54 -5.21
N ILE A 20 4.63 -24.44 -4.46
CA ILE A 20 3.72 -24.04 -3.39
C ILE A 20 3.07 -22.69 -3.68
N SER A 21 1.83 -22.51 -3.22
CA SER A 21 1.22 -21.18 -3.13
C SER A 21 1.96 -20.39 -2.02
N ILE A 22 2.74 -19.39 -2.43
CA ILE A 22 3.53 -18.59 -1.50
C ILE A 22 2.62 -17.56 -0.84
N ASN A 23 2.35 -17.72 0.46
CA ASN A 23 1.68 -16.67 1.25
C ASN A 23 2.62 -15.49 1.51
N ARG A 24 2.07 -14.27 1.57
CA ARG A 24 2.81 -13.06 1.99
C ARG A 24 3.49 -13.30 3.34
N ARG A 25 4.77 -12.92 3.44
CA ARG A 25 5.57 -13.03 4.67
C ARG A 25 6.01 -11.67 5.13
N SER A 26 5.91 -11.45 6.43
CA SER A 26 6.41 -10.25 7.08
C SER A 26 7.40 -10.66 8.15
N PHE A 27 8.60 -10.10 8.09
CA PHE A 27 9.64 -10.31 9.06
C PHE A 27 9.69 -9.06 9.95
N SER A 28 9.42 -9.20 11.26
CA SER A 28 9.33 -8.14 12.29
C SER A 28 7.97 -7.41 12.45
N LYS A 29 7.93 -6.41 13.35
CA LYS A 29 6.73 -5.66 13.74
C LYS A 29 6.36 -4.64 12.65
N ILE A 30 5.37 -4.99 11.84
CA ILE A 30 4.86 -4.17 10.73
C ILE A 30 4.14 -2.90 11.24
N SER A 31 3.51 -2.98 12.41
CA SER A 31 2.71 -1.89 12.98
C SER A 31 3.56 -0.63 13.20
N GLY A 32 3.12 0.48 12.61
CA GLY A 32 3.77 1.78 12.64
C GLY A 32 4.77 2.04 11.51
N SER A 33 5.06 1.04 10.68
CA SER A 33 6.06 1.16 9.60
C SER A 33 5.41 1.45 8.26
N PHE A 34 5.98 2.39 7.51
CA PHE A 34 5.56 2.71 6.14
C PHE A 34 6.71 2.42 5.17
N ILE A 35 6.37 1.85 4.02
CA ILE A 35 7.34 1.55 2.96
C ILE A 35 7.27 2.70 1.96
N THR A 36 8.37 3.44 1.77
CA THR A 36 8.43 4.46 0.72
C THR A 36 8.77 3.80 -0.60
N ILE A 37 7.89 3.94 -1.58
CA ILE A 37 8.06 3.41 -2.95
C ILE A 37 8.61 4.49 -3.88
N ALA A 38 8.07 5.71 -3.79
CA ALA A 38 8.52 6.85 -4.56
C ALA A 38 8.52 8.12 -3.71
N LYS A 39 9.51 8.98 -3.93
CA LYS A 39 9.51 10.36 -3.43
C LYS A 39 9.21 11.28 -4.60
N ARG A 40 8.41 12.31 -4.35
CA ARG A 40 8.11 13.35 -5.34
C ARG A 40 9.38 14.12 -5.72
N ASN A 41 9.46 14.58 -6.96
CA ASN A 41 10.42 15.58 -7.36
C ASN A 41 9.96 16.98 -6.93
N ALA A 42 10.86 17.97 -7.03
CA ALA A 42 10.55 19.35 -6.65
C ALA A 42 9.37 19.94 -7.45
N ASN A 43 9.26 19.56 -8.72
CA ASN A 43 8.24 20.06 -9.66
C ASN A 43 6.95 19.22 -9.65
N ASP A 44 6.93 18.10 -8.94
CA ASP A 44 5.76 17.23 -8.87
C ASP A 44 4.74 17.80 -7.86
N PRO A 45 3.44 17.46 -8.01
CA PRO A 45 2.42 17.83 -7.04
C PRO A 45 2.80 17.40 -5.63
N ASN A 46 2.57 18.27 -4.64
CA ASN A 46 2.76 17.96 -3.23
C ASN A 46 1.59 17.12 -2.70
N ILE A 47 1.49 15.88 -3.20
CA ILE A 47 0.51 14.88 -2.80
C ILE A 47 1.22 13.65 -2.26
N THR A 48 0.64 13.06 -1.22
CA THR A 48 1.05 11.78 -0.67
C THR A 48 -0.01 10.74 -0.99
N ILE A 49 0.39 9.63 -1.59
CA ILE A 49 -0.46 8.51 -1.96
C ILE A 49 -0.08 7.34 -1.05
N ILE A 50 -1.04 6.89 -0.25
CA ILE A 50 -0.86 5.79 0.69
C ILE A 50 -1.66 4.60 0.18
N ALA A 51 -0.96 3.55 -0.24
CA ALA A 51 -1.58 2.29 -0.61
C ALA A 51 -1.62 1.32 0.57
N GLU A 52 -2.59 0.41 0.59
CA GLU A 52 -2.66 -0.64 1.61
C GLU A 52 -1.46 -1.61 1.52
N GLY A 53 -1.18 -2.12 0.32
CA GLY A 53 -0.10 -3.06 0.03
C GLY A 53 1.09 -2.43 -0.71
N ALA A 54 2.25 -3.09 -0.63
CA ALA A 54 3.44 -2.66 -1.38
C ALA A 54 3.26 -2.86 -2.89
N GLU A 55 2.54 -3.92 -3.28
CA GLU A 55 2.23 -4.27 -4.66
C GLU A 55 1.32 -3.22 -5.31
N THR A 56 0.30 -2.75 -4.58
CA THR A 56 -0.58 -1.64 -4.99
C THR A 56 0.22 -0.35 -5.13
N ALA A 57 1.13 -0.05 -4.21
CA ALA A 57 1.99 1.14 -4.30
C ALA A 57 2.95 1.09 -5.50
N LEU A 58 3.55 -0.08 -5.77
CA LEU A 58 4.41 -0.29 -6.96
C LEU A 58 3.62 -0.13 -8.26
N SER A 59 2.41 -0.68 -8.30
CA SER A 59 1.47 -0.51 -9.42
C SER A 59 1.23 0.99 -9.72
N LEU A 60 0.92 1.78 -8.68
CA LEU A 60 0.72 3.23 -8.82
C LEU A 60 1.98 3.97 -9.28
N GLN A 61 3.18 3.50 -8.89
CA GLN A 61 4.42 4.07 -9.39
C GLN A 61 4.63 3.75 -10.88
N GLN A 62 4.36 2.51 -11.29
CA GLN A 62 4.54 2.04 -12.66
C GLN A 62 3.58 2.70 -13.65
N SER A 63 2.39 3.11 -13.20
CA SER A 63 1.44 3.88 -14.01
C SER A 63 1.87 5.33 -14.26
N GLY A 64 2.98 5.77 -13.66
CA GLY A 64 3.55 7.10 -13.88
C GLY A 64 2.97 8.19 -12.99
N ILE A 65 2.16 7.85 -11.99
CA ILE A 65 1.60 8.82 -11.03
C ILE A 65 2.75 9.54 -10.31
N LYS A 66 2.65 10.87 -10.27
CA LYS A 66 3.64 11.74 -9.63
C LYS A 66 3.21 12.12 -8.22
N GLY A 67 4.09 11.96 -7.25
CA GLY A 67 3.83 12.25 -5.85
C GLY A 67 4.71 11.42 -4.92
N ASN A 68 4.50 11.57 -3.62
CA ASN A 68 5.07 10.66 -2.64
C ASN A 68 4.20 9.41 -2.60
N ILE A 69 4.75 8.25 -2.97
CA ILE A 69 4.01 6.98 -2.94
C ILE A 69 4.56 6.13 -1.81
N ILE A 70 3.69 5.77 -0.87
CA ILE A 70 4.03 4.94 0.29
C ILE A 70 3.02 3.80 0.45
N ALA A 71 3.45 2.69 1.04
CA ALA A 71 2.59 1.58 1.42
C ALA A 71 2.48 1.47 2.94
N SER A 72 1.27 1.26 3.45
CA SER A 72 1.01 1.09 4.89
C SER A 72 1.22 -0.34 5.37
N ALA A 73 1.44 -1.31 4.48
CA ALA A 73 1.56 -2.73 4.82
C ALA A 73 0.34 -3.24 5.64
N GLY A 74 -0.86 -2.82 5.20
CA GLY A 74 -2.14 -3.21 5.77
C GLY A 74 -2.99 -2.01 6.20
N ILE A 75 -4.30 -2.15 6.04
CA ILE A 75 -5.29 -1.10 6.31
C ILE A 75 -5.28 -0.59 7.75
N ALA A 76 -5.04 -1.48 8.72
CA ALA A 76 -5.00 -1.14 10.15
C ALA A 76 -3.86 -0.18 10.50
N ASN A 77 -2.84 -0.08 9.64
CA ASN A 77 -1.68 0.76 9.84
C ASN A 77 -1.85 2.19 9.30
N LEU A 78 -2.82 2.43 8.41
CA LEU A 78 -3.08 3.77 7.83
C LEU A 78 -3.24 4.85 8.90
N ARG A 79 -3.97 4.55 9.98
CA ARG A 79 -4.20 5.47 11.11
C ARG A 79 -2.92 5.92 11.83
N ASN A 80 -1.83 5.16 11.70
CA ASN A 80 -0.55 5.46 12.35
C ASN A 80 0.28 6.47 11.56
N TYR A 81 -0.12 6.84 10.33
CA TYR A 81 0.54 7.90 9.58
C TYR A 81 0.41 9.22 10.34
N SER A 82 1.49 10.00 10.35
CA SER A 82 1.58 11.30 11.01
C SER A 82 1.72 12.37 9.95
N PRO A 83 0.59 12.96 9.48
CA PRO A 83 0.62 13.95 8.43
C PRO A 83 1.10 15.30 8.95
N PHE A 84 1.57 16.16 8.05
CA PHE A 84 1.74 17.58 8.36
C PHE A 84 0.43 18.36 8.11
N PRO A 85 0.19 19.50 8.79
CA PRO A 85 -1.01 20.29 8.58
C PRO A 85 -1.18 20.71 7.10
N GLY A 86 -2.34 20.41 6.52
CA GLY A 86 -2.67 20.69 5.13
C GLY A 86 -2.11 19.69 4.11
N GLU A 87 -1.50 18.58 4.55
CA GLU A 87 -1.02 17.52 3.66
C GLU A 87 -2.18 16.91 2.86
N LYS A 88 -2.03 16.86 1.54
CA LYS A 88 -3.00 16.22 0.64
C LYS A 88 -2.69 14.73 0.54
N ILE A 89 -3.60 13.90 1.02
CA ILE A 89 -3.43 12.45 1.08
C ILE A 89 -4.47 11.75 0.24
N ILE A 90 -4.00 10.91 -0.68
CA ILE A 90 -4.83 9.96 -1.44
C ILE A 90 -4.63 8.58 -0.82
N ILE A 91 -5.70 7.98 -0.31
CA ILE A 91 -5.70 6.62 0.21
C ILE A 91 -6.16 5.70 -0.91
N ALA A 92 -5.23 4.94 -1.49
CA ALA A 92 -5.51 3.94 -2.51
C ALA A 92 -5.83 2.60 -1.82
N ALA A 93 -7.13 2.29 -1.74
CA ALA A 93 -7.63 1.09 -1.08
C ALA A 93 -8.17 0.09 -2.11
N ASP A 94 -8.03 -1.20 -1.82
CA ASP A 94 -8.56 -2.25 -2.67
C ASP A 94 -10.10 -2.26 -2.62
N ASN A 95 -10.74 -2.57 -3.74
CA ASN A 95 -12.20 -2.67 -3.82
C ASN A 95 -12.64 -4.13 -3.66
N ASP A 96 -12.50 -4.66 -2.44
CA ASP A 96 -13.01 -5.98 -2.11
C ASP A 96 -14.46 -5.87 -1.60
N SER A 97 -15.43 -5.97 -2.52
CA SER A 97 -16.86 -5.95 -2.19
C SER A 97 -17.32 -7.08 -1.26
N LYS A 98 -16.45 -8.05 -0.94
CA LYS A 98 -16.77 -9.14 -0.04
C LYS A 98 -16.60 -8.79 1.44
N ASN A 99 -15.96 -7.67 1.79
CA ASN A 99 -15.66 -7.37 3.20
C ASN A 99 -16.07 -5.95 3.64
N PRO A 100 -17.31 -5.72 4.12
CA PRO A 100 -17.74 -4.40 4.61
C PRO A 100 -16.88 -3.85 5.76
N ILE A 101 -16.12 -4.71 6.46
CA ILE A 101 -15.22 -4.35 7.56
C ILE A 101 -14.00 -3.58 7.05
N THR A 102 -13.44 -3.94 5.88
CA THR A 102 -12.29 -3.23 5.30
C THR A 102 -12.69 -1.82 4.90
N ASN A 103 -13.84 -1.65 4.23
CA ASN A 103 -14.37 -0.33 3.88
C ASN A 103 -14.53 0.61 5.08
N ASN A 104 -15.13 0.12 6.17
CA ASN A 104 -15.32 0.94 7.37
C ASN A 104 -13.96 1.30 8.02
N THR A 105 -12.97 0.41 7.90
CA THR A 105 -11.62 0.67 8.42
C THR A 105 -10.89 1.74 7.61
N VAL A 106 -11.01 1.76 6.27
CA VAL A 106 -10.44 2.84 5.43
C VAL A 106 -11.05 4.18 5.84
N ILE A 107 -12.38 4.24 5.98
CA ILE A 107 -13.09 5.48 6.32
C ILE A 107 -12.67 5.99 7.71
N LYS A 108 -12.54 5.10 8.69
CA LYS A 108 -12.05 5.47 10.03
C LYS A 108 -10.60 5.96 10.01
N ALA A 109 -9.76 5.34 9.20
CA ALA A 109 -8.38 5.77 9.03
C ALA A 109 -8.32 7.17 8.39
N ALA A 110 -9.07 7.42 7.32
CA ALA A 110 -9.18 8.72 6.66
C ALA A 110 -9.59 9.82 7.65
N LYS A 111 -10.67 9.60 8.41
CA LYS A 111 -11.11 10.53 9.47
C LYS A 111 -10.03 10.79 10.53
N THR A 112 -9.26 9.77 10.88
CA THR A 112 -8.15 9.93 11.84
C THR A 112 -7.05 10.84 11.28
N LEU A 113 -6.74 10.72 9.99
CA LEU A 113 -5.76 11.59 9.32
C LEU A 113 -6.29 13.02 9.16
N GLU A 114 -7.57 13.19 8.88
CA GLU A 114 -8.22 14.51 8.84
C GLU A 114 -8.19 15.19 10.21
N MET A 115 -8.48 14.46 11.30
CA MET A 115 -8.34 14.98 12.67
C MET A 115 -6.89 15.37 13.01
N LYS A 116 -5.90 14.76 12.35
CA LYS A 116 -4.47 15.12 12.47
C LYS A 116 -4.07 16.30 11.57
N GLY A 117 -5.01 16.88 10.81
CA GLY A 117 -4.79 18.06 9.98
C GLY A 117 -4.53 17.79 8.49
N ALA A 118 -4.67 16.55 8.02
CA ALA A 118 -4.58 16.24 6.59
C ALA A 118 -5.88 16.54 5.84
N ILE A 119 -5.79 16.64 4.52
CA ILE A 119 -6.92 16.63 3.58
C ILE A 119 -6.90 15.27 2.89
N THR A 120 -7.92 14.43 3.12
CA THR A 120 -7.91 13.05 2.62
C THR A 120 -8.90 12.81 1.48
N CYS A 121 -8.52 11.93 0.56
CA CYS A 121 -9.40 11.39 -0.48
C CYS A 121 -9.20 9.88 -0.54
N ILE A 122 -10.29 9.11 -0.59
CA ILE A 122 -10.23 7.65 -0.74
C ILE A 122 -10.50 7.33 -2.21
N VAL A 123 -9.61 6.56 -2.83
CA VAL A 123 -9.75 6.09 -4.21
C VAL A 123 -9.76 4.56 -4.22
N LYS A 124 -10.65 3.98 -5.02
CA LYS A 124 -10.83 2.54 -5.18
C LYS A 124 -10.99 2.18 -6.65
N PRO A 125 -10.58 0.98 -7.08
CA PRO A 125 -10.92 0.44 -8.40
C PRO A 125 -12.43 0.46 -8.66
N PRO A 126 -12.89 0.73 -9.90
CA PRO A 126 -14.31 0.77 -10.24
C PRO A 126 -14.95 -0.62 -10.21
N GLU A 127 -14.21 -1.66 -10.60
CA GLU A 127 -14.60 -3.05 -10.51
C GLU A 127 -14.03 -3.72 -9.25
N ASN A 128 -14.54 -4.90 -8.91
CA ASN A 128 -13.98 -5.69 -7.83
C ASN A 128 -12.55 -6.09 -8.13
N GLY A 129 -11.61 -5.70 -7.27
CA GLY A 129 -10.20 -6.01 -7.46
C GLY A 129 -9.29 -4.99 -6.79
N ASP A 130 -8.00 -5.13 -7.10
CA ASP A 130 -6.95 -4.19 -6.70
C ASP A 130 -6.49 -3.33 -7.88
N PHE A 131 -5.61 -2.36 -7.64
CA PHE A 131 -5.07 -1.51 -8.71
C PHE A 131 -4.14 -2.28 -9.66
N ASN A 132 -3.57 -3.41 -9.25
CA ASN A 132 -2.70 -4.22 -10.11
C ASN A 132 -3.53 -4.94 -11.19
N ASN A 133 -4.74 -5.39 -10.85
CA ASN A 133 -5.70 -5.92 -11.84
C ASN A 133 -6.01 -4.91 -12.94
N LEU A 134 -6.14 -3.62 -12.60
CA LEU A 134 -6.40 -2.55 -13.57
C LEU A 134 -5.22 -2.26 -14.51
N LEU A 135 -3.98 -2.46 -14.03
CA LEU A 135 -2.80 -2.21 -14.87
C LEU A 135 -2.50 -3.34 -15.83
N GLN A 136 -2.93 -4.57 -15.52
CA GLN A 136 -2.75 -5.72 -16.40
C GLN A 136 -3.80 -5.78 -17.52
N SER A 137 -4.88 -5.01 -17.43
CA SER A 137 -5.96 -5.00 -18.43
C SER A 137 -5.78 -3.93 -19.54
N CYS A 138 -4.68 -3.17 -19.50
CA CYS A 138 -4.29 -2.17 -20.50
C CYS A 138 -3.10 -2.67 -21.32
#